data_AF-A0A401X6X8-F1
#
_entry.id   AF-A0A401X6X8-F1
#
_cell.length_a   1.000
_cell.length_b   1.000
_cell.length_c   1.000
_cell.angle_alpha   90.00
_cell.angle_beta   90.00
_cell.angle_gamma   90.00
#
_symmetry.space_group_name_H-M   'P 1'
#
loop_
_entity.id
_entity.type
_entity.pdbx_description
1 polymer ?
#
loop_
_entity_poly.entity_id
_entity_poly.type
_entity_poly.pdbx_seq_one_letter_code
_entity_poly.pdbx_strand_id
1 'polypeptide(L)'
;MVWRPEVSPATLILTPAPSDFAIVSPIDPVVLGTILARHDAEDDMWLVIGDVAGNLYLRLLTPLAIGRPAVLLPMDDAAELRLDVALRFFRRQRGQRVGLLPRAL
;
A
#
# COMPACT_ATOMS: atom_id res chain seq x y z
N MET A 1 18.04 -2.03 4.59
CA MET A 1 17.04 -1.16 3.94
C MET A 1 16.01 -0.80 4.99
N VAL A 2 15.76 0.48 5.26
CA VAL A 2 14.87 0.90 6.36
C VAL A 2 13.45 1.00 5.83
N TRP A 3 12.54 0.17 6.32
CA TRP A 3 11.13 0.10 5.88
C TRP A 3 10.17 0.97 6.71
N ARG A 4 10.68 1.58 7.78
CA ARG A 4 9.91 2.37 8.74
C ARG A 4 9.22 3.58 8.07
N PRO A 5 7.90 3.77 8.22
CA PRO A 5 7.16 4.91 7.64
C PRO A 5 7.66 6.27 8.13
N GLU A 6 8.33 6.30 9.28
CA GLU A 6 8.97 7.49 9.84
C GLU A 6 10.24 7.90 9.08
N VAL A 7 10.84 6.97 8.33
CA VAL A 7 12.11 7.16 7.58
C VAL A 7 11.88 7.04 6.07
N SER A 8 10.85 6.30 5.65
CA SER A 8 10.46 6.11 4.26
C SER A 8 9.00 6.53 4.08
N PRO A 9 8.74 7.76 3.60
CA PRO A 9 7.38 8.21 3.30
C PRO A 9 6.68 7.40 2.22
N ALA A 10 7.45 6.64 1.43
CA ALA A 10 6.93 5.74 0.41
C ALA A 10 6.29 4.45 0.98
N THR A 11 6.35 4.24 2.30
CA THR A 11 5.67 3.12 2.96
C THR A 11 4.22 3.50 3.27
N LEU A 12 3.28 2.79 2.64
CA LEU A 12 1.85 2.94 2.87
C LEU A 12 1.44 2.26 4.17
N ILE A 13 0.69 2.97 5.02
CA ILE A 13 0.15 2.41 6.27
C ILE A 13 -1.30 2.01 6.02
N LEU A 14 -1.62 0.77 6.35
CA LEU A 14 -2.95 0.19 6.24
C LEU A 14 -3.50 -0.17 7.61
N THR A 15 -4.75 0.21 7.83
CA THR A 15 -5.56 -0.14 9.00
C THR A 15 -6.86 -0.78 8.51
N PRO A 16 -7.58 -1.57 9.32
CA PRO A 16 -8.92 -2.00 8.95
C PRO A 16 -9.80 -0.76 8.80
N ALA A 17 -10.57 -0.71 7.71
CA ALA A 17 -11.63 0.27 7.59
C ALA A 17 -12.59 0.17 8.80
N PRO A 18 -13.32 1.25 9.14
CA PRO A 18 -14.44 1.16 10.08
C PRO A 18 -15.53 0.18 9.59
N SER A 19 -16.25 -0.46 10.52
CA SER A 19 -17.19 -1.58 10.21
C SER A 19 -18.44 -1.17 9.45
N ASP A 20 -18.78 0.11 9.47
CA ASP A 20 -19.90 0.75 8.80
C ASP A 20 -19.67 1.00 7.30
N PHE A 21 -18.44 0.80 6.80
CA PHE A 21 -18.14 0.91 5.37
C PHE A 21 -18.56 -0.39 4.64
N ALA A 22 -19.66 -0.29 3.87
CA ALA A 22 -20.34 -1.43 3.25
C ALA A 22 -19.57 -2.13 2.12
N ILE A 23 -18.52 -1.52 1.56
CA ILE A 23 -17.82 -2.04 0.37
C ILE A 23 -16.33 -1.80 0.52
N VAL A 24 -15.62 -2.77 1.10
CA VAL A 24 -14.16 -2.76 1.12
C VAL A 24 -13.68 -4.02 0.41
N SER A 25 -13.08 -3.85 -0.76
CA SER A 25 -12.45 -4.96 -1.48
C SER A 25 -11.20 -5.41 -0.73
N PRO A 26 -11.08 -6.69 -0.37
CA PRO A 26 -9.85 -7.23 0.18
C PRO A 26 -8.66 -6.96 -0.73
N ILE A 27 -7.47 -6.82 -0.13
CA ILE A 27 -6.20 -6.82 -0.86
C ILE A 27 -6.13 -8.11 -1.68
N ASP A 28 -6.04 -7.99 -3.01
CA ASP A 28 -5.91 -9.14 -3.90
C ASP A 28 -4.45 -9.22 -4.38
N PRO A 29 -3.67 -10.21 -3.90
CA PRO A 29 -2.28 -10.37 -4.32
C PRO A 29 -2.12 -10.58 -5.82
N VAL A 30 -3.11 -11.18 -6.50
CA VAL A 30 -3.03 -11.42 -7.95
C VAL A 30 -3.04 -10.10 -8.72
N VAL A 31 -3.89 -9.17 -8.28
CA VAL A 31 -4.02 -7.85 -8.91
C VAL A 31 -2.89 -6.91 -8.47
N LEU A 32 -2.44 -7.04 -7.22
CA LEU A 32 -1.34 -6.27 -6.67
C LEU A 32 0.03 -6.81 -7.02
N GLY A 33 0.20 -7.91 -7.75
CA GLY A 33 1.50 -8.44 -8.19
C GLY A 33 2.27 -9.26 -7.16
N THR A 34 3.57 -9.45 -7.40
CA THR A 34 4.35 -10.47 -6.69
C THR A 34 4.81 -10.01 -5.32
N ILE A 35 4.50 -10.79 -4.27
CA ILE A 35 5.07 -10.58 -2.93
C ILE A 35 6.57 -10.88 -2.99
N LEU A 36 7.39 -9.85 -2.80
CA LEU A 36 8.86 -9.94 -2.81
C LEU A 36 9.42 -10.17 -1.41
N ALA A 37 8.75 -9.64 -0.39
CA ALA A 37 9.10 -9.83 1.01
C ALA A 37 7.86 -9.73 1.89
N ARG A 38 7.87 -10.51 2.97
CA ARG A 38 6.88 -10.48 4.05
C ARG A 38 7.60 -10.56 5.38
N HIS A 39 7.20 -9.72 6.32
CA HIS A 39 7.68 -9.78 7.69
C HIS A 39 6.49 -9.60 8.63
N ASP A 40 6.21 -10.63 9.43
CA ASP A 40 5.17 -10.61 10.44
C ASP A 40 5.80 -10.24 11.80
N ALA A 41 5.19 -9.27 12.49
CA ALA A 41 5.42 -9.00 13.91
C ALA A 41 4.19 -9.44 14.71
N GLU A 42 4.21 -9.17 16.03
CA GLU A 42 3.15 -9.59 16.95
C GLU A 42 1.76 -9.06 16.54
N ASP A 43 1.69 -7.76 16.23
CA ASP A 43 0.45 -7.08 15.83
C ASP A 43 0.49 -6.44 14.44
N ASP A 44 1.66 -6.27 13.83
CA ASP A 44 1.81 -5.64 12.52
C ASP A 44 2.43 -6.57 11.47
N MET A 45 2.15 -6.27 10.20
CA MET A 45 2.68 -7.03 9.07
C MET A 45 3.24 -6.08 8.02
N TRP A 46 4.40 -6.44 7.49
CA TRP A 46 5.08 -5.71 6.43
C TRP A 46 5.06 -6.53 5.15
N LEU A 47 4.71 -5.89 4.04
CA LEU A 47 4.70 -6.51 2.72
C LEU A 47 5.44 -5.61 1.73
N VAL A 48 6.26 -6.24 0.89
CA VAL A 48 6.82 -5.63 -0.31
C VAL A 48 6.20 -6.32 -1.52
N ILE A 49 5.54 -5.56 -2.39
CA ILE A 49 4.86 -6.11 -3.56
C ILE A 49 5.39 -5.47 -4.83
N GLY A 50 6.06 -6.27 -5.67
CA GLY A 50 6.67 -5.83 -6.93
C GLY A 50 5.70 -5.82 -8.10
N ASP A 51 5.83 -4.84 -8.99
CA ASP A 51 5.19 -4.78 -10.32
C ASP A 51 6.16 -4.32 -11.41
N VAL A 52 5.69 -4.37 -12.66
CA VAL A 52 6.23 -3.60 -13.79
C VAL A 52 6.30 -2.08 -13.54
N ALA A 53 5.39 -1.53 -12.73
CA ALA A 53 5.40 -0.14 -12.29
C ALA A 53 6.39 0.15 -11.13
N GLY A 54 7.00 -0.88 -10.54
CA GLY A 54 7.87 -0.81 -9.36
C GLY A 54 7.22 -1.33 -8.07
N ASN A 55 7.95 -1.23 -6.96
CA ASN A 55 7.55 -1.81 -5.68
C ASN A 55 6.54 -0.96 -4.92
N LEU A 56 5.62 -1.63 -4.22
CA LEU A 56 4.80 -1.09 -3.15
C LEU A 56 5.33 -1.59 -1.81
N TYR A 57 5.48 -0.69 -0.85
CA TYR A 57 5.86 -1.01 0.52
C TYR A 57 4.65 -0.77 1.41
N LEU A 58 4.18 -1.82 2.08
CA LEU A 58 2.99 -1.78 2.92
C LEU A 58 3.36 -2.13 4.37
N ARG A 59 2.81 -1.36 5.30
CA ARG A 59 2.74 -1.70 6.73
C ARG A 59 1.27 -1.82 7.11
N LEU A 60 0.85 -3.01 7.51
CA LEU A 60 -0.49 -3.26 8.03
C LEU A 60 -0.40 -3.22 9.54
N LEU A 61 -1.12 -2.30 10.18
CA LEU A 61 -1.16 -2.17 11.65
C LEU A 61 -1.85 -3.35 12.34
N THR A 62 -2.52 -4.19 11.56
CA THR A 62 -3.09 -5.49 11.96
C THR A 62 -3.30 -6.35 10.71
N PRO A 63 -3.16 -7.68 10.79
CA PRO A 63 -3.48 -8.58 9.69
C PRO A 63 -4.92 -8.43 9.16
N LEU A 64 -5.85 -7.92 9.98
CA LEU A 64 -7.23 -7.63 9.57
C LEU A 64 -7.33 -6.60 8.43
N ALA A 65 -6.32 -5.75 8.27
CA ALA A 65 -6.28 -4.75 7.20
C ALA A 65 -6.18 -5.39 5.79
N ILE A 66 -5.80 -6.67 5.68
CA ILE A 66 -5.84 -7.39 4.39
C ILE A 66 -7.28 -7.51 3.88
N GLY A 67 -8.21 -7.88 4.76
CA GLY A 67 -9.60 -8.14 4.38
C GLY A 67 -10.38 -6.86 4.08
N ARG A 68 -10.05 -5.77 4.78
CA ARG A 68 -10.78 -4.50 4.69
C ARG A 68 -9.80 -3.32 4.78
N PRO A 69 -8.95 -3.08 3.77
CA PRO A 69 -7.93 -2.04 3.82
C PRO A 69 -8.52 -0.62 3.85
N ALA A 70 -8.05 0.19 4.79
CA ALA A 70 -8.11 1.64 4.76
C ALA A 70 -6.69 2.21 4.84
N VAL A 71 -6.44 3.29 4.09
CA VAL A 71 -5.15 3.99 4.14
C VAL A 71 -5.14 4.94 5.32
N LEU A 72 -4.15 4.81 6.20
CA LEU A 72 -3.84 5.80 7.21
C LEU A 72 -2.78 6.73 6.64
N LEU A 73 -3.13 8.01 6.48
CA LEU A 73 -2.25 9.04 5.92
C LEU A 73 -1.86 10.02 7.02
N PRO A 74 -0.63 9.95 7.55
CA PRO A 74 -0.08 10.98 8.42
C PRO A 74 -0.06 12.34 7.70
N MET A 75 -0.54 13.37 8.40
CA MET A 75 -0.51 14.77 7.93
C MET A 75 0.82 15.41 8.29
N ASP A 76 1.92 14.87 7.74
CA ASP A 76 3.29 15.36 7.93
C ASP A 76 3.83 16.08 6.67
N ASP A 77 5.08 16.53 6.72
CA ASP A 77 5.73 17.23 5.59
C ASP A 77 5.81 16.38 4.30
N ALA A 78 5.55 15.08 4.40
CA ALA A 78 5.55 14.16 3.27
C ALA A 78 4.13 13.71 2.86
N ALA A 79 3.07 14.35 3.37
CA ALA A 79 1.68 13.98 3.12
C ALA A 79 1.32 13.89 1.64
N GLU A 80 1.84 14.78 0.78
CA GLU A 80 1.61 14.75 -0.67
C GLU A 80 2.20 13.47 -1.30
N LEU A 81 3.44 13.12 -0.96
CA LEU A 81 4.06 11.88 -1.44
C LEU A 81 3.32 10.63 -0.94
N ARG A 82 2.85 10.65 0.32
CA ARG A 82 2.05 9.56 0.88
C ARG A 82 0.71 9.41 0.15
N LEU A 83 0.09 10.53 -0.24
CA LEU A 83 -1.14 10.54 -1.03
C LEU A 83 -0.91 9.97 -2.43
N ASP A 84 0.19 10.32 -3.10
CA ASP A 84 0.55 9.76 -4.40
C ASP A 84 0.74 8.24 -4.35
N VAL A 85 1.41 7.74 -3.31
CA VAL A 85 1.59 6.31 -3.07
C VAL A 85 0.24 5.62 -2.79
N ALA A 86 -0.63 6.25 -2.00
CA ALA A 86 -1.98 5.74 -1.74
C ALA A 86 -2.82 5.67 -3.02
N LEU A 87 -2.73 6.69 -3.88
CA LEU A 87 -3.43 6.73 -5.17
C LEU A 87 -2.90 5.64 -6.11
N ARG A 88 -1.59 5.42 -6.14
CA ARG A 88 -0.97 4.32 -6.90
C ARG A 88 -1.46 2.96 -6.41
N PHE A 89 -1.49 2.74 -5.09
CA PHE A 89 -2.05 1.51 -4.51
C PHE A 89 -3.51 1.31 -4.90
N PHE A 90 -4.34 2.35 -4.76
CA PHE A 90 -5.77 2.31 -5.12
C PHE A 90 -6.01 1.96 -6.59
N ARG A 91 -5.25 2.57 -7.51
CA ARG A 91 -5.31 2.25 -8.94
C ARG A 91 -4.90 0.81 -9.21
N ARG A 92 -3.78 0.37 -8.63
CA ARG A 92 -3.28 -0.99 -8.79
C ARG A 92 -4.28 -2.03 -8.32
N GLN A 93 -4.87 -1.84 -7.14
CA GLN A 93 -5.91 -2.70 -6.56
C GLN A 93 -7.15 -2.84 -7.45
N ARG A 94 -7.45 -1.83 -8.28
CA ARG A 94 -8.55 -1.85 -9.25
C ARG A 94 -8.15 -2.44 -10.62
N GLY A 95 -6.97 -3.05 -10.72
CA GLY A 95 -6.41 -3.53 -11.98
C GLY A 95 -6.06 -2.42 -12.96
N GLN A 96 -6.12 -1.15 -12.54
CA GLN A 96 -5.70 -0.01 -13.34
C GLN A 96 -4.17 0.01 -13.30
N ARG A 97 -3.56 -0.73 -14.22
CA ARG A 97 -2.13 -0.63 -14.48
C ARG A 97 -1.87 0.81 -14.90
N VAL A 98 -1.24 1.59 -14.03
CA VAL A 98 -0.66 2.87 -14.42
C VAL A 98 0.42 2.50 -15.42
N GLY A 99 0.08 2.56 -16.70
CA GLY A 99 1.05 2.56 -17.77
C GLY A 99 2.06 3.64 -17.41
N LEU A 100 3.34 3.28 -17.43
CA LEU A 100 4.45 4.21 -17.29
C LEU A 100 4.06 5.52 -18.00
N LEU A 101 4.17 6.66 -17.30
CA LEU A 101 4.24 7.94 -18.01
C LEU A 101 5.21 7.72 -19.17
N PRO A 102 4.81 7.98 -20.44
CA PRO A 102 5.71 7.77 -21.55
C PRO A 102 7.00 8.51 -21.21
N ARG A 103 8.12 7.78 -21.20
CA ARG A 103 9.43 8.43 -21.14
C ARG A 103 9.42 9.44 -22.28
N ALA A 104 9.47 10.72 -21.94
CA ALA A 104 9.75 11.74 -22.95
C ALA A 104 11.00 11.28 -23.69
N LEU A 105 10.87 11.15 -25.02
CA LEU A 105 11.97 10.94 -25.95
C LEU A 105 12.89 12.16 -25.93
#